data_AF-A0A366KQ66-F1
#
_entry.id   AF-A0A366KQ66-F1
#
_cell.length_a   1.000
_cell.length_b   1.000
_cell.length_c   1.000
_cell.angle_alpha   90.00
_cell.angle_beta   90.00
_cell.angle_gamma   90.00
#
_symmetry.space_group_name_H-M   'P 1'
#
loop_
_entity.id
_entity.type
_entity.pdbx_description
1 polymer ?
#
loop_
_entity_poly.entity_id
_entity_poly.type
_entity_poly.pdbx_seq_one_letter_code
_entity_poly.pdbx_strand_id
1 'polypeptide(L)'
;MRRTKLLILVAAFTFFIVNLASAQVKDSVLKKVTDTSKIKLDKPLDTAAKKPLTRKDSLKAKYVNPGKVAGRKAVFRSMLIPGWGQLYNIQLLSDGYGTRAGKSQVFQKLYTGGKIAAIYGGATALTLSLMDSRKNYKRFLAEAQYREANPSGKDGDPGLKQYTNQGILDGKSLYKRNSQIVYFSYGLLYAANIIDAYVAARLHFFNIDDNLSFKVTPSVIGSDTMYGFNATPALKFSLTF
;
A
#
# COMPACT_ATOMS: atom_id res chain seq x y z
N MET A 1 -28.55 -0.98 25.85
CA MET A 1 -28.53 -2.12 24.90
C MET A 1 -27.57 -1.98 23.70
N ARG A 2 -27.18 -0.78 23.24
CA ARG A 2 -26.33 -0.63 22.03
C ARG A 2 -24.84 -0.94 22.27
N ARG A 3 -24.32 -0.61 23.47
CA ARG A 3 -22.91 -0.84 23.84
C ARG A 3 -22.58 -2.32 24.13
N THR A 4 -23.52 -3.06 24.72
CA THR A 4 -23.37 -4.50 24.99
C THR A 4 -23.37 -5.32 23.70
N LYS A 5 -24.22 -4.98 22.72
CA LYS A 5 -24.21 -5.61 21.39
C LYS A 5 -22.91 -5.34 20.62
N LEU A 6 -22.33 -4.13 20.75
CA LEU A 6 -21.05 -3.79 20.15
C LEU A 6 -19.89 -4.60 20.75
N LEU A 7 -19.86 -4.75 22.08
CA LEU A 7 -18.85 -5.55 22.78
C LEU A 7 -18.92 -7.03 22.42
N ILE A 8 -20.13 -7.59 22.30
CA ILE A 8 -20.32 -8.98 21.85
C ILE A 8 -19.83 -9.17 20.40
N LEU A 9 -20.08 -8.20 19.53
CA LEU A 9 -19.65 -8.27 18.13
C LEU A 9 -18.12 -8.14 18.00
N VAL A 10 -17.48 -7.27 18.80
CA VAL A 10 -16.02 -7.15 18.85
C VAL A 10 -15.38 -8.43 19.42
N ALA A 11 -15.96 -9.02 20.46
CA ALA A 11 -15.48 -10.29 21.03
C ALA A 11 -15.66 -11.49 20.08
N ALA A 12 -16.77 -11.55 19.33
CA ALA A 12 -16.98 -12.58 18.32
C ALA A 12 -16.00 -12.43 17.15
N PHE A 13 -15.68 -11.18 16.77
CA PHE A 13 -14.74 -10.88 15.70
C PHE A 13 -13.29 -11.24 16.09
N THR A 14 -12.88 -11.00 17.35
CA THR A 14 -11.56 -11.40 17.83
C THR A 14 -11.42 -12.92 17.97
N PHE A 15 -12.48 -13.63 18.37
CA PHE A 15 -12.48 -15.09 18.47
C PHE A 15 -12.30 -15.79 17.10
N PHE A 16 -12.83 -15.21 16.02
CA PHE A 16 -12.67 -15.77 14.66
C PHE A 16 -11.25 -15.57 14.09
N ILE A 17 -10.56 -14.47 14.44
CA ILE A 17 -9.19 -14.19 13.94
C ILE A 17 -8.16 -15.15 14.56
N VAL A 18 -8.33 -15.52 15.83
CA VAL A 18 -7.39 -16.43 16.53
C VAL A 18 -7.49 -17.88 16.02
N ASN A 19 -8.67 -18.32 15.57
CA ASN A 19 -8.86 -19.68 15.06
C ASN A 19 -8.33 -19.89 13.63
N LEU A 20 -8.16 -18.84 12.82
CA LEU A 20 -7.52 -18.96 11.50
C LEU A 20 -6.00 -19.21 11.59
N ALA A 21 -5.36 -18.83 12.70
CA ALA A 21 -3.91 -18.97 12.88
C ALA A 21 -3.46 -20.39 13.24
N SER A 22 -4.38 -21.25 13.71
CA SER A 22 -4.04 -22.59 14.25
C SER A 22 -4.26 -23.75 13.26
N ALA A 23 -4.70 -23.48 12.03
CA ALA A 23 -4.95 -24.51 11.02
C ALA A 23 -3.72 -24.74 10.12
N GLN A 24 -2.58 -25.12 10.70
CA GLN A 24 -1.48 -25.73 9.94
C GLN A 24 -1.38 -27.21 10.33
N VAL A 25 -1.96 -28.07 9.50
CA VAL A 25 -1.73 -29.51 9.53
C VAL A 25 -0.29 -29.76 9.06
N LYS A 26 0.54 -30.31 9.95
CA LYS A 26 1.85 -30.86 9.58
C LYS A 26 1.63 -32.20 8.89
N ASP A 27 1.61 -32.20 7.56
CA ASP A 27 1.67 -33.45 6.79
C ASP A 27 3.04 -34.09 6.95
N SER A 28 3.02 -35.34 7.41
CA SER A 28 4.18 -36.17 7.68
C SER A 28 3.98 -37.52 6.99
N VAL A 29 4.28 -37.64 5.69
CA VAL A 29 4.51 -38.94 5.05
C VAL A 29 5.57 -38.86 3.93
N LEU A 30 6.77 -39.34 4.29
CA LEU A 30 7.75 -40.14 3.55
C LEU A 30 7.57 -40.35 2.01
N LYS A 31 8.66 -40.08 1.26
CA LYS A 31 9.30 -41.15 0.46
C LYS A 31 10.82 -41.00 0.38
N LYS A 32 11.46 -41.95 1.05
CA LYS A 32 12.88 -42.30 1.03
C LYS A 32 13.23 -42.90 -0.33
N VAL A 33 14.28 -42.41 -0.99
CA VAL A 33 15.04 -43.18 -1.97
C VAL A 33 16.47 -43.23 -1.47
N THR A 34 16.90 -44.45 -1.17
CA THR A 34 18.25 -44.81 -0.73
C THR A 34 19.02 -45.40 -1.91
N ASP A 35 20.33 -45.24 -1.85
CA ASP A 35 21.41 -45.96 -2.55
C ASP A 35 21.73 -45.53 -4.00
N THR A 36 22.99 -45.37 -4.42
CA THR A 36 24.24 -45.95 -3.88
C THR A 36 25.43 -45.03 -4.21
N SER A 37 26.27 -44.71 -3.23
CA SER A 37 27.75 -44.83 -3.36
C SER A 37 28.39 -44.49 -2.02
N LYS A 38 29.00 -45.52 -1.44
CA LYS A 38 29.71 -45.48 -0.18
C LYS A 38 30.98 -44.65 -0.31
N ILE A 39 31.13 -43.64 0.53
CA ILE A 39 32.46 -43.24 1.02
C ILE A 39 32.34 -43.19 2.54
N LYS A 40 33.10 -44.08 3.20
CA LYS A 40 33.22 -44.17 4.66
C LYS A 40 33.71 -42.83 5.19
N LEU A 41 32.99 -42.32 6.19
CA LEU A 41 33.31 -41.13 6.97
C LEU A 41 33.92 -41.60 8.30
N ASP A 42 35.23 -41.54 8.43
CA ASP A 42 35.92 -41.68 9.73
C ASP A 42 36.69 -40.39 10.00
N LYS A 43 36.15 -39.51 10.85
CA LYS A 43 36.84 -38.72 11.90
C LYS A 43 35.91 -37.71 12.58
N PRO A 44 36.14 -37.42 13.87
CA PRO A 44 35.11 -36.95 14.80
C PRO A 44 34.84 -35.44 14.71
N LEU A 45 33.70 -35.11 15.32
CA LEU A 45 33.09 -33.81 15.53
C LEU A 45 34.06 -32.80 16.17
N ASP A 46 34.62 -31.89 15.37
CA ASP A 46 35.15 -30.63 15.88
C ASP A 46 34.20 -29.47 15.54
N THR A 47 33.71 -28.87 16.63
CA THR A 47 32.81 -27.73 16.69
C THR A 47 33.56 -26.48 16.24
N ALA A 48 33.59 -26.19 14.94
CA ALA A 48 34.09 -24.94 14.41
C ALA A 48 33.24 -24.46 13.21
N ALA A 49 32.41 -23.44 13.47
CA ALA A 49 31.85 -22.48 12.53
C ALA A 49 31.55 -22.99 11.09
N LYS A 50 30.32 -23.48 10.87
CA LYS A 50 29.72 -23.50 9.53
C LYS A 50 29.51 -22.06 9.05
N LYS A 51 30.53 -21.46 8.43
CA LYS A 51 30.32 -20.35 7.48
C LYS A 51 29.46 -20.91 6.34
N PRO A 52 28.36 -20.26 5.93
CA PRO A 52 27.69 -20.68 4.70
C PRO A 52 28.70 -20.50 3.56
N LEU A 53 29.03 -21.60 2.88
CA LEU A 53 29.83 -21.59 1.66
C LEU A 53 29.06 -20.80 0.61
N THR A 54 29.32 -19.50 0.53
CA THR A 54 28.90 -18.69 -0.62
C THR A 54 29.66 -19.22 -1.83
N ARG A 55 28.98 -20.00 -2.68
CA ARG A 55 29.49 -20.40 -4.00
C ARG A 55 29.85 -19.11 -4.75
N LYS A 56 31.14 -18.79 -4.80
CA LYS A 56 31.70 -17.74 -5.66
C LYS A 56 31.73 -18.30 -7.08
N ASP A 57 30.61 -18.21 -7.79
CA ASP A 57 30.61 -18.34 -9.24
C ASP A 57 31.35 -17.13 -9.83
N SER A 58 32.41 -17.40 -10.59
CA SER A 58 33.28 -16.41 -11.25
C SER A 58 32.69 -15.83 -12.54
N LEU A 59 31.41 -16.10 -12.82
CA LEU A 59 30.67 -15.38 -13.85
C LEU A 59 30.42 -13.96 -13.32
N LYS A 60 31.01 -12.93 -13.97
CA LYS A 60 30.80 -11.50 -13.68
C LYS A 60 29.38 -11.29 -13.16
N ALA A 61 29.24 -11.04 -11.86
CA ALA A 61 27.95 -10.86 -11.24
C ALA A 61 27.22 -9.73 -11.99
N LYS A 62 26.20 -10.09 -12.76
CA LYS A 62 25.41 -9.13 -13.53
C LYS A 62 24.89 -8.08 -12.56
N TYR A 63 25.34 -6.84 -12.69
CA TYR A 63 24.89 -5.76 -11.82
C TYR A 63 23.36 -5.63 -11.95
N VAL A 64 22.64 -5.93 -10.87
CA VAL A 64 21.18 -5.77 -10.83
C VAL A 64 20.90 -4.49 -10.05
N ASN A 65 20.32 -3.49 -10.70
CA ASN A 65 19.92 -2.25 -10.05
C ASN A 65 18.82 -2.56 -8.99
N PRO A 66 19.10 -2.39 -7.68
CA PRO A 66 18.20 -2.83 -6.61
C PRO A 66 16.85 -2.10 -6.66
N GLY A 67 16.84 -0.84 -7.09
CA GLY A 67 15.61 -0.08 -7.28
C GLY A 67 14.69 -0.63 -8.37
N LYS A 68 15.24 -1.27 -9.42
CA LYS A 68 14.40 -1.87 -10.49
C LYS A 68 13.69 -3.11 -9.95
N VAL A 69 14.40 -3.92 -9.16
CA VAL A 69 13.85 -5.12 -8.53
C VAL A 69 12.84 -4.76 -7.45
N ALA A 70 13.15 -3.76 -6.61
CA ALA A 70 12.23 -3.29 -5.58
C ALA A 70 10.96 -2.70 -6.18
N GLY A 71 11.08 -1.86 -7.21
CA GLY A 71 9.92 -1.35 -7.96
C GLY A 71 9.05 -2.48 -8.50
N ARG A 72 9.64 -3.48 -9.16
CA ARG A 72 8.89 -4.63 -9.68
C ARG A 72 8.20 -5.43 -8.56
N LYS A 73 8.86 -5.64 -7.42
CA LYS A 73 8.26 -6.30 -6.25
C LYS A 73 7.09 -5.50 -5.68
N ALA A 74 7.22 -4.17 -5.58
CA ALA A 74 6.15 -3.29 -5.12
C ALA A 74 4.93 -3.35 -6.04
N VAL A 75 5.16 -3.36 -7.37
CA VAL A 75 4.10 -3.50 -8.38
C VAL A 75 3.34 -4.81 -8.21
N PHE A 76 4.04 -5.95 -8.20
CA PHE A 76 3.40 -7.26 -8.03
C PHE A 76 2.60 -7.35 -6.72
N ARG A 77 3.15 -6.79 -5.64
CA ARG A 77 2.46 -6.74 -4.35
C ARG A 77 1.18 -5.88 -4.41
N SER A 78 1.25 -4.68 -4.97
CA SER A 78 0.07 -3.81 -5.15
C SER A 78 -0.97 -4.36 -6.12
N MET A 79 -0.55 -5.18 -7.09
CA MET A 79 -1.47 -5.86 -7.99
C MET A 79 -2.32 -6.90 -7.26
N LEU A 80 -1.71 -7.67 -6.36
CA LEU A 80 -2.40 -8.70 -5.59
C LEU A 80 -3.39 -8.09 -4.60
N ILE A 81 -2.90 -7.16 -3.78
CA ILE A 81 -3.69 -6.55 -2.71
C ILE A 81 -3.48 -5.03 -2.76
N PRO A 82 -4.56 -4.23 -2.93
CA PRO A 82 -4.48 -2.78 -2.88
C PRO A 82 -3.79 -2.32 -1.58
N GLY A 83 -2.79 -1.43 -1.67
CA GLY A 83 -2.02 -0.96 -0.52
C GLY A 83 -0.85 -1.86 -0.06
N TRP A 84 -0.71 -3.11 -0.54
CA TRP A 84 0.41 -3.97 -0.10
C TRP A 84 1.78 -3.46 -0.56
N GLY A 85 1.87 -2.87 -1.75
CA GLY A 85 3.13 -2.24 -2.19
C GLY A 85 3.53 -1.06 -1.30
N GLN A 86 2.58 -0.33 -0.71
CA GLN A 86 2.86 0.71 0.27
C GLN A 86 3.40 0.12 1.59
N LEU A 87 2.86 -1.02 2.03
CA LEU A 87 3.37 -1.74 3.19
C LEU A 87 4.80 -2.28 2.97
N TYR A 88 5.09 -2.77 1.77
CA TYR A 88 6.46 -3.15 1.39
C TYR A 88 7.42 -1.96 1.45
N ASN A 89 7.00 -0.78 1.01
CA ASN A 89 7.82 0.41 1.11
C ASN A 89 8.09 0.80 2.57
N ILE A 90 7.15 0.57 3.50
CA ILE A 90 7.38 0.71 4.94
C ILE A 90 8.44 -0.28 5.44
N GLN A 91 8.40 -1.53 4.97
CA GLN A 91 9.41 -2.54 5.33
C GLN A 91 10.81 -2.15 4.84
N LEU A 92 10.91 -1.61 3.62
CA LEU A 92 12.18 -1.10 3.08
C LEU A 92 12.75 0.05 3.94
N LEU A 93 11.88 0.90 4.47
CA LEU A 93 12.27 1.98 5.39
C LEU A 93 12.78 1.44 6.74
N SER A 94 12.27 0.29 7.21
CA SER A 94 12.71 -0.31 8.48
C SER A 94 13.98 -1.15 8.38
N ASP A 95 14.31 -1.71 7.21
CA ASP A 95 15.44 -2.63 7.00
C ASP A 95 16.83 -1.91 6.94
N GLY A 96 16.96 -0.71 7.51
CA GLY A 96 18.23 0.03 7.61
C GLY A 96 18.64 0.81 6.35
N TYR A 97 17.87 0.74 5.26
CA TYR A 97 18.03 1.63 4.10
C TYR A 97 17.27 2.97 4.26
N GLY A 98 16.23 3.00 5.09
CA GLY A 98 15.43 4.20 5.33
C GLY A 98 16.10 5.27 6.21
N THR A 99 17.19 4.95 6.92
CA THR A 99 18.00 5.92 7.67
C THR A 99 18.77 6.88 6.76
N ARG A 100 18.97 6.53 5.48
CA ARG A 100 19.57 7.42 4.47
C ARG A 100 18.68 8.64 4.18
N ALA A 101 17.36 8.49 4.25
CA ALA A 101 16.45 9.57 3.87
C ALA A 101 16.39 10.77 4.85
N GLY A 102 17.15 10.78 5.94
CA GLY A 102 17.25 11.91 6.91
C GLY A 102 15.95 12.32 7.63
N LYS A 103 14.80 11.70 7.30
CA LYS A 103 13.47 12.04 7.81
C LYS A 103 13.06 11.10 8.93
N SER A 104 12.40 11.64 9.96
CA SER A 104 11.87 10.85 11.08
C SER A 104 11.02 9.68 10.58
N GLN A 105 11.46 8.45 10.90
CA GLN A 105 10.81 7.21 10.47
C GLN A 105 9.34 7.15 10.88
N VAL A 106 8.99 7.77 12.01
CA VAL A 106 7.61 7.83 12.52
C VAL A 106 6.72 8.62 11.57
N PHE A 107 7.14 9.82 11.16
CA PHE A 107 6.37 10.65 10.24
C PHE A 107 6.20 10.00 8.87
N GLN A 108 7.23 9.31 8.37
CA GLN A 108 7.13 8.58 7.09
C GLN A 108 6.16 7.39 7.15
N LYS A 109 6.20 6.63 8.25
CA LYS A 109 5.27 5.53 8.50
C LYS A 109 3.84 6.03 8.64
N LEU A 110 3.63 7.14 9.36
CA LEU A 110 2.32 7.77 9.49
C LEU A 110 1.79 8.27 8.15
N TYR A 111 2.64 8.93 7.36
CA TYR A 111 2.29 9.39 6.01
C TYR A 111 1.88 8.23 5.11
N THR A 112 2.66 7.14 5.10
CA THR A 112 2.33 5.95 4.29
C THR A 112 1.09 5.23 4.81
N GLY A 113 0.90 5.14 6.14
CA GLY A 113 -0.32 4.62 6.74
C GLY A 113 -1.56 5.46 6.36
N GLY A 114 -1.42 6.78 6.33
CA GLY A 114 -2.45 7.71 5.86
C GLY A 114 -2.81 7.48 4.39
N LYS A 115 -1.82 7.22 3.52
CA LYS A 115 -2.06 6.84 2.12
C LYS A 115 -2.86 5.53 2.01
N ILE A 116 -2.51 4.51 2.79
CA ILE A 116 -3.24 3.23 2.80
C ILE A 116 -4.69 3.49 3.22
N ALA A 117 -4.89 4.22 4.32
CA ALA A 117 -6.23 4.57 4.79
C ALA A 117 -7.04 5.33 3.73
N ALA A 118 -6.41 6.25 2.99
CA ALA A 118 -7.05 6.98 1.90
C ALA A 118 -7.46 6.06 0.73
N ILE A 119 -6.62 5.09 0.35
CA ILE A 119 -6.96 4.09 -0.70
C ILE A 119 -8.17 3.27 -0.29
N TYR A 120 -8.18 2.73 0.93
CA TYR A 120 -9.31 1.94 1.44
C TYR A 120 -10.57 2.78 1.64
N GLY A 121 -10.41 4.03 2.10
CA GLY A 121 -11.50 4.99 2.20
C GLY A 121 -12.13 5.30 0.84
N GLY A 122 -11.30 5.61 -0.16
CA GLY A 122 -11.73 5.84 -1.54
C GLY A 122 -12.40 4.61 -2.14
N ALA A 123 -11.81 3.43 -1.98
CA ALA A 123 -12.40 2.17 -2.45
C ALA A 123 -13.76 1.89 -1.80
N THR A 124 -13.89 2.14 -0.49
CA THR A 124 -15.16 1.97 0.24
C THR A 124 -16.23 2.93 -0.25
N ALA A 125 -15.88 4.21 -0.44
CA ALA A 125 -16.80 5.21 -0.98
C ALA A 125 -17.28 4.84 -2.39
N LEU A 126 -16.39 4.35 -3.24
CA LEU A 126 -16.75 3.82 -4.56
C LEU A 126 -17.65 2.59 -4.44
N THR A 127 -17.41 1.67 -3.49
CA THR A 127 -18.27 0.49 -3.27
C THR A 127 -19.70 0.94 -2.94
N LEU A 128 -19.83 1.86 -1.99
CA LEU A 128 -21.14 2.37 -1.56
C LEU A 128 -21.86 3.06 -2.72
N SER A 129 -21.15 3.90 -3.48
CA SER A 129 -21.69 4.58 -4.65
C SER A 129 -22.12 3.60 -5.75
N LEU A 130 -21.38 2.50 -5.95
CA LEU A 130 -21.73 1.44 -6.89
C LEU A 130 -23.01 0.72 -6.46
N MET A 131 -23.11 0.33 -5.18
CA MET A 131 -24.29 -0.36 -4.66
C MET A 131 -25.54 0.49 -4.81
N ASP A 132 -25.46 1.77 -4.48
CA ASP A 132 -26.58 2.70 -4.63
C ASP A 132 -26.98 2.87 -6.10
N SER A 133 -26.00 3.12 -6.98
CA SER A 133 -26.24 3.24 -8.43
C SER A 133 -26.87 1.97 -9.02
N ARG A 134 -26.41 0.78 -8.61
CA ARG A 134 -26.97 -0.50 -9.07
C ARG A 134 -28.36 -0.78 -8.51
N LYS A 135 -28.61 -0.43 -7.25
CA LYS A 135 -29.93 -0.57 -6.63
C LYS A 135 -30.95 0.30 -7.34
N ASN A 136 -30.63 1.58 -7.55
CA ASN A 136 -31.50 2.49 -8.26
C ASN A 136 -31.68 2.09 -9.73
N TYR A 137 -30.62 1.66 -10.41
CA TYR A 137 -30.74 1.12 -11.78
C TYR A 137 -31.75 -0.04 -11.87
N LYS A 138 -31.67 -1.02 -10.95
CA LYS A 138 -32.62 -2.14 -10.92
C LYS A 138 -34.05 -1.68 -10.63
N ARG A 139 -34.22 -0.74 -9.70
CA ARG A 139 -35.52 -0.15 -9.36
C ARG A 139 -36.17 0.53 -10.57
N PHE A 140 -35.43 1.39 -11.27
CA PHE A 140 -35.91 2.06 -12.48
C PHE A 140 -36.13 1.10 -13.67
N LEU A 141 -35.31 0.04 -13.78
CA LEU A 141 -35.50 -1.00 -14.80
C LEU A 141 -36.80 -1.78 -14.57
N ALA A 142 -37.05 -2.19 -13.32
CA ALA A 142 -38.27 -2.92 -12.96
C ALA A 142 -39.52 -2.08 -13.20
N GLU A 143 -39.48 -0.79 -12.83
CA GLU A 143 -40.58 0.14 -13.10
C GLU A 143 -40.81 0.35 -14.61
N ALA A 144 -39.74 0.49 -15.40
CA ALA A 144 -39.86 0.60 -16.86
C ALA A 144 -40.54 -0.62 -17.47
N GLN A 145 -40.14 -1.82 -17.05
CA GLN A 145 -40.74 -3.08 -17.51
C GLN A 145 -42.20 -3.23 -17.07
N TYR A 146 -42.52 -2.80 -15.86
CA TYR A 146 -43.90 -2.81 -15.35
C TYR A 146 -44.82 -1.92 -16.18
N ARG A 147 -44.40 -0.68 -16.50
CA ARG A 147 -45.21 0.25 -17.32
C ARG A 147 -45.36 -0.20 -18.76
N GLU A 148 -44.37 -0.91 -19.29
CA GLU A 148 -44.44 -1.53 -20.62
C GLU A 148 -45.44 -2.69 -20.65
N ALA A 149 -45.48 -3.52 -19.58
CA ALA A 149 -46.43 -4.62 -19.44
C ALA A 149 -47.85 -4.18 -19.06
N ASN A 150 -48.00 -3.05 -18.38
CA ASN A 150 -49.29 -2.53 -17.90
C ASN A 150 -49.52 -1.07 -18.37
N PRO A 151 -49.98 -0.86 -19.63
CA PRO A 151 -50.16 0.47 -20.21
C PRO A 151 -51.13 1.38 -19.43
N SER A 152 -52.07 0.78 -18.68
CA SER A 152 -53.09 1.48 -17.89
C SER A 152 -52.82 1.44 -16.38
N GLY A 153 -51.78 0.72 -15.92
CA GLY A 153 -51.50 0.49 -14.50
C GLY A 153 -50.66 1.61 -13.89
N LYS A 154 -51.25 2.43 -13.01
CA LYS A 154 -50.55 3.48 -12.24
C LYS A 154 -50.01 2.99 -10.88
N ASP A 155 -49.92 1.68 -10.70
CA ASP A 155 -49.60 1.02 -9.42
C ASP A 155 -48.18 0.45 -9.35
N GLY A 156 -47.26 1.07 -10.10
CA GLY A 156 -45.82 0.88 -9.91
C GLY A 156 -45.30 1.42 -8.57
N ASP A 157 -43.98 1.46 -8.44
CA ASP A 157 -43.29 1.88 -7.22
C ASP A 157 -43.82 3.25 -6.72
N PRO A 158 -44.34 3.36 -5.49
CA PRO A 158 -44.92 4.60 -4.96
C PRO A 158 -43.99 5.81 -5.03
N GLY A 159 -42.68 5.60 -4.90
CA GLY A 159 -41.69 6.68 -4.96
C GLY A 159 -41.32 7.10 -6.38
N LEU A 160 -41.84 6.43 -7.41
CA LEU A 160 -41.58 6.70 -8.83
C LEU A 160 -42.84 7.14 -9.60
N LYS A 161 -44.01 7.18 -8.96
CA LYS A 161 -45.29 7.55 -9.58
C LYS A 161 -45.30 8.96 -10.19
N GLN A 162 -44.51 9.89 -9.63
CA GLN A 162 -44.41 11.26 -10.12
C GLN A 162 -43.61 11.41 -11.43
N TYR A 163 -42.84 10.40 -11.84
CA TYR A 163 -42.02 10.46 -13.04
C TYR A 163 -42.80 9.98 -14.26
N THR A 164 -42.64 10.68 -15.38
CA THR A 164 -43.17 10.26 -16.69
C THR A 164 -42.44 9.01 -17.20
N ASN A 165 -43.00 8.32 -18.21
CA ASN A 165 -42.34 7.14 -18.80
C ASN A 165 -40.94 7.48 -19.33
N GLN A 166 -40.79 8.66 -19.95
CA GLN A 166 -39.48 9.15 -20.37
C GLN A 166 -38.55 9.39 -19.17
N GLY A 167 -39.05 10.01 -18.10
CA GLY A 167 -38.26 10.24 -16.88
C GLY A 167 -37.76 8.95 -16.23
N ILE A 168 -38.52 7.85 -16.30
CA ILE A 168 -38.07 6.53 -15.82
C ILE A 168 -36.94 5.98 -16.71
N LEU A 169 -37.06 6.09 -18.03
CA LEU A 169 -36.01 5.65 -18.96
C LEU A 169 -34.72 6.48 -18.79
N ASP A 170 -34.86 7.78 -18.60
CA ASP A 170 -33.75 8.70 -18.35
C ASP A 170 -33.07 8.35 -17.02
N GLY A 171 -33.84 8.16 -15.94
CA GLY A 171 -33.33 7.72 -14.64
C GLY A 171 -32.59 6.38 -14.74
N LYS A 172 -33.14 5.39 -15.44
CA LYS A 172 -32.47 4.12 -15.74
C LYS A 172 -31.12 4.35 -16.43
N SER A 173 -31.09 5.16 -17.48
CA SER A 173 -29.86 5.45 -18.23
C SER A 173 -28.81 6.18 -17.38
N LEU A 174 -29.25 7.10 -16.51
CA LEU A 174 -28.43 7.85 -15.58
C LEU A 174 -27.72 6.92 -14.59
N TYR A 175 -28.47 6.06 -13.88
CA TYR A 175 -27.89 5.14 -12.91
C TYR A 175 -27.01 4.05 -13.55
N LYS A 176 -27.30 3.66 -14.78
CA LYS A 176 -26.42 2.80 -15.59
C LYS A 176 -25.07 3.50 -15.85
N ARG A 177 -25.11 4.76 -16.31
CA ARG A 177 -23.90 5.56 -16.57
C ARG A 177 -23.10 5.81 -15.29
N ASN A 178 -23.77 6.13 -14.18
CA ASN A 178 -23.11 6.31 -12.88
C ASN A 178 -22.38 5.05 -12.44
N SER A 179 -22.99 3.87 -12.61
CA SER A 179 -22.32 2.60 -12.30
C SER A 179 -21.06 2.39 -13.16
N GLN A 180 -21.11 2.73 -14.45
CA GLN A 180 -19.96 2.66 -15.35
C GLN A 180 -18.83 3.61 -14.94
N ILE A 181 -19.17 4.85 -14.56
CA ILE A 181 -18.22 5.82 -14.03
C ILE A 181 -17.56 5.27 -12.77
N VAL A 182 -18.31 4.64 -11.87
CA VAL A 182 -17.74 4.06 -10.64
C VAL A 182 -16.78 2.91 -10.96
N TYR A 183 -17.09 2.01 -11.90
CA TYR A 183 -16.15 0.98 -12.34
C TYR A 183 -14.87 1.56 -12.94
N PHE A 184 -15.00 2.63 -13.74
CA PHE A 184 -13.85 3.33 -14.29
C PHE A 184 -12.99 3.95 -13.17
N SER A 185 -13.62 4.60 -12.20
CA SER A 185 -12.96 5.16 -11.02
C SER A 185 -12.26 4.09 -10.17
N TYR A 186 -12.81 2.88 -10.06
CA TYR A 186 -12.11 1.74 -9.45
C TYR A 186 -10.83 1.38 -10.19
N GLY A 187 -10.89 1.33 -11.53
CA GLY A 187 -9.71 1.09 -12.36
C GLY A 187 -8.64 2.16 -12.15
N LEU A 188 -9.03 3.44 -12.10
CA LEU A 188 -8.13 4.55 -11.82
C LEU A 188 -7.50 4.45 -10.42
N LEU A 189 -8.29 4.18 -9.39
CA LEU A 189 -7.79 4.03 -8.02
C LEU A 189 -6.80 2.85 -7.91
N TYR A 190 -7.11 1.73 -8.56
CA TYR A 190 -6.23 0.56 -8.60
C TYR A 190 -4.91 0.86 -9.32
N ALA A 191 -4.96 1.49 -10.48
CA ALA A 191 -3.77 1.89 -11.24
C ALA A 191 -2.92 2.91 -10.47
N ALA A 192 -3.54 3.93 -9.87
CA ALA A 192 -2.86 4.95 -9.07
C ALA A 192 -2.14 4.32 -7.86
N ASN A 193 -2.77 3.37 -7.17
CA ASN A 193 -2.14 2.64 -6.07
C ASN A 193 -0.88 1.86 -6.52
N ILE A 194 -0.91 1.22 -7.69
CA ILE A 194 0.25 0.49 -8.23
C ILE A 194 1.37 1.47 -8.59
N ILE A 195 1.06 2.55 -9.29
CA ILE A 195 2.04 3.55 -9.74
C ILE A 195 2.69 4.23 -8.53
N ASP A 196 1.92 4.68 -7.54
CA ASP A 196 2.45 5.32 -6.33
C ASP A 196 3.40 4.38 -5.58
N ALA A 197 3.03 3.11 -5.42
CA ALA A 197 3.89 2.11 -4.79
C ALA A 197 5.19 1.86 -5.60
N TYR A 198 5.09 1.81 -6.93
CA TYR A 198 6.24 1.64 -7.82
C TYR A 198 7.22 2.81 -7.72
N VAL A 199 6.71 4.04 -7.83
CA VAL A 199 7.54 5.25 -7.80
C VAL A 199 8.22 5.40 -6.45
N ALA A 200 7.50 5.17 -5.35
CA ALA A 200 8.08 5.21 -4.00
C ALA A 200 9.19 4.17 -3.83
N ALA A 201 8.98 2.92 -4.29
CA ALA A 201 10.00 1.89 -4.27
C ALA A 201 11.21 2.24 -5.15
N ARG A 202 10.98 2.89 -6.30
CA ARG A 202 12.05 3.29 -7.24
C ARG A 202 12.90 4.41 -6.67
N LEU A 203 12.25 5.42 -6.07
CA LEU A 203 12.89 6.58 -5.48
C LEU A 203 13.71 6.22 -4.24
N HIS A 204 13.30 5.21 -3.48
CA HIS A 204 14.01 4.76 -2.29
C HIS A 204 15.46 4.30 -2.55
N PHE A 205 15.76 3.79 -3.76
CA PHE A 205 17.11 3.38 -4.16
C PHE A 205 17.79 4.39 -5.10
N PHE A 206 17.21 5.57 -5.25
CA PHE A 206 17.85 6.65 -5.98
C PHE A 206 18.95 7.24 -5.10
N ASN A 207 20.13 7.48 -5.67
CA ASN A 207 21.22 8.11 -4.94
C ASN A 207 20.83 9.57 -4.69
N ILE A 208 20.54 9.89 -3.45
CA ILE A 208 20.45 11.25 -2.95
C ILE A 208 21.69 11.40 -2.09
N ASP A 209 22.59 12.30 -2.45
CA ASP A 209 23.79 12.54 -1.65
C ASP A 209 23.35 13.18 -0.32
N ASP A 210 23.53 12.46 0.79
CA ASP A 210 23.18 12.91 2.15
C ASP A 210 24.13 14.00 2.68
N ASN A 211 25.08 14.45 1.85
CA ASN A 211 26.07 15.47 2.19
C ASN A 211 25.50 16.90 2.13
N LEU A 212 24.25 17.08 1.69
CA LEU A 212 23.57 18.37 1.72
C LEU A 212 23.24 18.77 3.17
N SER A 213 24.23 19.38 3.84
CA SER A 213 24.13 19.83 5.22
C SER A 213 24.15 21.35 5.27
N PHE A 214 23.11 21.92 5.88
CA PHE A 214 23.06 23.33 6.24
C PHE A 214 23.53 23.47 7.70
N LYS A 215 24.67 24.13 7.89
CA LYS A 215 25.24 24.37 9.21
C LYS A 215 25.13 25.86 9.55
N VAL A 216 24.54 26.14 10.72
CA VAL A 216 24.51 27.46 11.33
C VAL A 216 25.47 27.42 12.51
N THR A 217 26.54 28.20 12.44
CA THR A 217 27.52 28.30 13.53
C THR A 217 27.64 29.76 13.98
N PRO A 218 27.70 30.03 15.29
CA PRO A 218 28.02 31.36 15.77
C PRO A 218 29.41 31.75 15.26
N SER A 219 29.53 32.99 14.80
CA SER A 219 30.77 33.58 14.30
C SER A 219 30.91 34.97 14.86
N VAL A 220 32.13 35.49 14.85
CA VAL A 220 32.40 36.90 15.12
C VAL A 220 33.03 37.50 13.87
N ILE A 221 32.55 38.66 13.45
CA ILE A 221 33.17 39.44 12.37
C ILE A 221 33.90 40.58 13.07
N GLY A 222 35.24 40.55 12.96
CA GLY A 222 36.07 41.67 13.40
C GLY A 222 36.06 42.77 12.33
N SER A 223 36.02 44.03 12.77
CA SER A 223 36.34 45.17 11.93
C SER A 223 37.80 45.56 12.15
N ASP A 224 38.60 45.70 11.09
CA ASP A 224 40.02 46.11 11.17
C ASP A 224 40.17 47.57 11.64
N THR A 225 40.01 47.81 12.94
CA THR A 225 40.32 49.11 13.56
C THR A 225 41.65 49.03 14.31
N MET A 226 42.60 49.87 13.91
CA MET A 226 44.02 49.85 14.33
C MET A 226 44.25 49.97 15.85
N TYR A 227 43.28 50.52 16.58
CA TYR A 227 43.30 50.63 18.04
C TYR A 227 41.91 50.32 18.62
N GLY A 228 41.60 49.04 18.83
CA GLY A 228 40.40 48.62 19.56
C GLY A 228 39.87 47.25 19.12
N PHE A 229 39.50 46.42 20.09
CA PHE A 229 38.80 45.16 19.82
C PHE A 229 37.30 45.45 19.63
N ASN A 230 36.86 45.47 18.37
CA ASN A 230 35.45 45.55 17.99
C ASN A 230 35.06 44.22 17.34
N ALA A 231 34.35 43.37 18.07
CA ALA A 231 33.80 42.11 17.56
C ALA A 231 32.27 42.19 17.52
N THR A 232 31.70 42.12 16.32
CA THR A 232 30.24 42.05 16.16
C THR A 232 29.82 40.57 16.10
N PRO A 233 28.86 40.13 16.92
CA PRO A 233 28.33 38.78 16.83
C PRO A 233 27.66 38.59 15.47
N ALA A 234 27.93 37.47 14.82
CA ALA A 234 27.42 37.12 13.50
C ALA A 234 27.00 35.65 13.45
N LEU A 235 26.16 35.32 12.49
CA LEU A 235 25.82 33.93 12.17
C LEU A 235 26.47 33.56 10.85
N LYS A 236 27.29 32.51 10.87
CA LYS A 236 27.85 31.95 9.64
C LYS A 236 26.94 30.84 9.15
N PHE A 237 26.49 30.99 7.90
CA PHE A 237 25.73 29.99 7.18
C PHE A 237 26.68 29.25 6.23
N SER A 238 26.76 27.93 6.33
CA SER A 238 27.53 27.10 5.42
C SER A 238 26.64 26.01 4.84
N LEU A 239 26.65 25.92 3.50
CA LEU A 239 26.02 24.85 2.73
C LEU A 239 27.14 23.94 2.22
N THR A 240 27.07 22.65 2.52
CA THR A 240 27.92 21.62 1.89
C THR A 240 27.05 20.88 0.88
N PHE A 241 27.55 20.61 -0.33
CA PHE A 241 26.89 19.81 -1.37
C PHE A 241 27.88 18.79 -1.94
#